data_AF-A0A818EX50-F1
#
_entry.id   AF-A0A818EX50-F1
#
_cell.length_a   1.000
_cell.length_b   1.000
_cell.length_c   1.000
_cell.angle_alpha   90.00
_cell.angle_beta   90.00
_cell.angle_gamma   90.00
#
_symmetry.space_group_name_H-M   'P 1'
#
loop_
_entity.id
_entity.type
_entity.pdbx_description
1 polymer ?
#
loop_
_entity_poly.entity_id
_entity_poly.type
_entity_poly.pdbx_seq_one_letter_code
_entity_poly.pdbx_strand_id
1 'polypeptide(L)' 'KNSTVDATTFWKVHGEEMPLLKELAQRYLVTPGTSVPSESAFSLSAYVARKERARLSPENLGYTVFLKDKLQSSSE' A
#
# COMPACT_ATOMS: atom_id res chain seq x y z
N LYS A 1 -2.79 9.69 -26.55
CA LYS A 1 -1.63 9.66 -25.63
C LYS A 1 -1.86 10.73 -24.57
N ASN A 2 -2.58 10.42 -23.49
CA ASN A 2 -2.58 11.31 -22.33
C ASN A 2 -1.29 11.00 -21.59
N SER A 3 -0.30 11.89 -21.70
CA SER A 3 0.86 11.87 -20.83
C SER A 3 0.39 12.28 -19.45
N THR A 4 -0.14 11.32 -18.69
CA THR A 4 -0.57 11.52 -17.31
C THR A 4 0.67 11.81 -16.50
N VAL A 5 0.89 13.08 -16.17
CA VAL A 5 1.97 13.50 -15.27
C VAL A 5 1.74 12.77 -13.95
N ASP A 6 2.62 11.83 -13.62
CA ASP A 6 2.59 11.15 -12.33
C ASP A 6 2.95 12.17 -11.24
N ALA A 7 2.01 12.40 -10.32
CA ALA A 7 2.14 13.37 -9.25
C ALA A 7 3.38 13.06 -8.38
N THR A 8 3.70 11.79 -8.16
CA THR A 8 4.88 11.45 -7.35
C THR A 8 6.19 11.80 -8.06
N THR A 9 6.27 11.57 -9.36
CA THR A 9 7.40 12.01 -10.20
C THR A 9 7.51 13.53 -10.27
N PHE A 10 6.39 14.25 -10.37
CA PHE A 10 6.38 15.71 -10.34
C PHE A 10 7.03 16.27 -9.07
N TRP A 11 6.64 15.77 -7.89
CA TRP A 11 7.18 16.20 -6.60
C TRP A 11 8.60 15.74 -6.32
N LYS A 12 9.08 14.68 -7.00
CA LYS A 12 10.49 14.29 -6.99
C LYS A 12 11.37 15.33 -7.68
N VAL A 13 10.91 15.88 -8.81
CA VAL A 13 11.68 16.84 -9.61
C VAL A 13 11.59 18.26 -9.06
N HIS A 14 10.40 18.74 -8.71
CA HIS A 14 10.16 20.14 -8.33
C HIS A 14 10.13 20.39 -6.82
N GLY A 15 10.26 19.33 -6.03
CA GLY A 15 10.08 19.42 -4.57
C GLY A 15 11.14 20.25 -3.86
N GLU A 16 12.34 20.42 -4.44
CA GLU A 16 13.39 21.27 -3.83
C GLU A 16 13.07 22.76 -3.91
N GLU A 17 12.35 23.19 -4.94
CA GLU A 17 11.91 24.58 -5.11
C GLU A 17 10.77 24.93 -4.13
N MET A 18 10.01 23.92 -3.67
CA MET A 18 8.84 24.09 -2.81
C MET A 18 8.84 23.09 -1.64
N PRO A 19 9.79 23.19 -0.68
CA PRO A 19 9.99 22.16 0.34
C PRO A 19 8.77 21.95 1.24
N LEU A 20 8.09 23.02 1.65
CA LEU A 20 6.87 22.93 2.48
C LEU A 20 5.72 22.24 1.75
N LEU A 21 5.56 22.52 0.45
CA LEU A 21 4.49 21.91 -0.35
C LEU A 21 4.82 20.46 -0.71
N LYS A 22 6.10 20.15 -0.93
CA LYS A 22 6.60 18.78 -1.09
C LYS A 22 6.25 17.91 0.12
N GLU A 23 6.46 18.41 1.33
CA GLU A 23 6.14 17.68 2.56
C GLU A 23 4.65 17.34 2.64
N LEU A 24 3.77 18.31 2.36
CA LEU A 24 2.34 18.08 2.30
C LEU A 24 1.97 17.08 1.20
N ALA A 25 2.51 17.27 0.00
CA ALA A 25 2.24 16.39 -1.13
C ALA A 25 2.64 14.95 -0.85
N GLN A 26 3.81 14.73 -0.24
CA GLN A 26 4.25 13.39 0.17
C GLN A 26 3.26 12.75 1.15
N ARG A 27 2.75 13.50 2.12
CA ARG A 27 1.78 12.99 3.10
C ARG A 27 0.43 12.62 2.49
N TYR A 28 -0.06 13.43 1.55
CA TYR A 28 -1.37 13.19 0.94
C TYR A 28 -1.32 12.15 -0.19
N LEU A 29 -0.28 12.14 -1.02
CA LEU A 29 -0.19 11.22 -2.16
C LEU A 29 0.01 9.75 -1.76
N VAL A 30 0.59 9.49 -0.58
CA VAL A 30 0.71 8.11 -0.06
C VAL A 30 -0.59 7.60 0.57
N THR A 31 -1.55 8.47 0.85
CA THR A 31 -2.80 8.09 1.49
C THR A 31 -3.78 7.60 0.41
N PRO A 32 -4.25 6.34 0.47
CA PRO A 32 -5.25 5.85 -0.48
C PRO A 32 -6.54 6.65 -0.34
N GLY A 33 -7.16 7.01 -1.47
CA GLY A 33 -8.41 7.77 -1.47
C GLY A 33 -9.64 6.97 -1.02
N THR A 34 -9.49 5.67 -0.73
CA THR A 34 -10.59 4.75 -0.35
C THR A 34 -10.13 3.75 0.70
N SER A 35 -11.07 3.15 1.42
CA SER A 35 -10.85 2.04 2.37
C SER A 35 -10.58 0.70 1.69
N VAL A 36 -10.71 0.62 0.35
CA VAL A 36 -10.61 -0.62 -0.44
C VAL A 36 -9.31 -1.40 -0.17
N PRO A 37 -8.11 -0.79 -0.05
CA PRO A 37 -6.90 -1.54 0.25
C PRO A 37 -6.97 -2.25 1.61
N SER A 38 -7.55 -1.59 2.61
CA SER A 38 -7.76 -2.17 3.94
C SER A 38 -8.78 -3.29 3.92
N GLU A 39 -9.92 -3.09 3.25
CA GLU A 39 -10.97 -4.11 3.10
C GLU A 39 -10.46 -5.36 2.37
N SER A 40 -9.61 -5.18 1.36
CA SER A 40 -8.94 -6.27 0.64
C SER A 40 -8.01 -7.06 1.57
N ALA A 41 -7.18 -6.37 2.36
CA ALA A 41 -6.30 -7.00 3.35
C ALA A 41 -7.10 -7.79 4.41
N PHE A 42 -8.19 -7.22 4.93
CA PHE A 42 -9.07 -7.90 5.89
C PHE A 42 -9.77 -9.11 5.27
N SER A 43 -10.32 -8.97 4.06
CA SER A 43 -11.00 -10.07 3.35
C SER A 43 -10.05 -11.23 3.10
N LEU A 44 -8.82 -10.94 2.67
CA LEU A 44 -7.77 -11.95 2.50
C LEU A 44 -7.41 -12.62 3.82
N SER A 45 -7.22 -11.84 4.89
CA SER A 45 -6.88 -12.39 6.20
C SER A 45 -7.98 -13.33 6.72
N ALA A 46 -9.25 -12.94 6.55
CA ALA A 46 -10.40 -13.76 6.91
C ALA A 46 -10.48 -15.04 6.07
N TYR A 47 -10.18 -14.95 4.77
CA TYR A 47 -10.13 -16.11 3.89
C TYR A 47 -9.02 -17.11 4.30
N VAL A 48 -7.81 -16.61 4.59
CA VAL A 48 -6.69 -17.45 5.05
C VAL A 48 -6.99 -18.06 6.42
N ALA A 49 -7.57 -17.29 7.35
CA ALA A 49 -7.98 -17.78 8.66
C ALA A 49 -9.06 -18.88 8.58
N ARG A 50 -10.03 -18.74 7.66
CA ARG A 50 -11.09 -19.73 7.40
C ARG A 50 -10.57 -21.02 6.76
N LYS A 51 -9.35 -21.06 6.23
CA LYS A 51 -8.76 -22.29 5.70
C LYS A 51 -8.35 -23.16 6.91
N GLU A 52 -9.34 -23.77 7.55
CA GLU A 52 -9.38 -24.42 8.88
C GLU A 52 -8.22 -25.39 9.23
N ARG A 53 -7.37 -25.77 8.26
CA ARG A 53 -6.21 -26.63 8.48
C ARG A 53 -4.91 -25.87 8.79
N ALA A 54 -4.92 -24.54 8.76
CA ALA A 54 -3.69 -23.77 8.90
C ALA A 54 -3.18 -23.62 10.36
N ARG A 55 -4.03 -23.83 11.39
CA ARG A 55 -3.72 -23.59 12.82
C ARG A 55 -2.79 -22.38 13.04
N LEU A 56 -3.04 -21.30 12.29
CA LEU A 56 -2.23 -20.08 12.36
C LEU A 56 -2.64 -19.31 13.61
N SER A 57 -1.66 -18.91 14.42
CA SER A 57 -1.88 -17.89 15.42
C SER A 57 -2.25 -16.56 14.74
N PRO A 58 -2.98 -15.65 15.42
CA PRO A 58 -3.27 -14.32 14.88
C PRO A 58 -2.00 -13.55 14.45
N GLU A 59 -0.90 -13.76 15.19
CA GLU A 59 0.40 -13.20 14.87
C GLU A 59 0.96 -13.74 13.54
N ASN A 60 0.96 -15.07 13.36
CA ASN A 60 1.44 -15.70 12.12
C ASN A 60 0.56 -15.35 10.91
N LEU A 61 -0.74 -15.15 11.12
CA LEU A 61 -1.65 -14.65 10.10
C LEU A 61 -1.25 -13.24 9.65
N GLY A 62 -0.96 -12.35 10.61
CA GLY A 62 -0.48 -10.99 10.34
C GLY A 62 0.81 -10.98 9.51
N TYR A 63 1.81 -11.80 9.89
CA TYR A 63 3.04 -11.94 9.12
C TYR A 63 2.80 -12.49 7.71
N THR A 64 1.90 -13.45 7.55
CA THR A 64 1.57 -14.02 6.24
C THR A 64 0.97 -12.98 5.29
N VAL A 65 0.05 -12.15 5.79
CA VAL A 65 -0.56 -11.06 5.01
C VAL A 65 0.48 -10.01 4.64
N PHE A 66 1.33 -9.61 5.60
CA PHE A 66 2.41 -8.66 5.37
C PHE A 66 3.41 -9.15 4.31
N LEU A 67 3.89 -10.39 4.44
CA LEU A 67 4.85 -10.98 3.51
C LEU A 67 4.27 -11.07 2.10
N LYS A 68 3.00 -11.45 1.95
CA LYS A 68 2.32 -11.46 0.65
C LYS A 68 2.34 -10.07 0.01
N ASP A 69 1.93 -9.04 0.74
CA ASP A 69 1.89 -7.66 0.25
C ASP A 69 3.28 -7.19 -0.24
N LYS A 70 4.32 -7.41 0.57
CA LYS A 70 5.70 -7.02 0.23
C LYS A 70 6.29 -7.81 -0.94
N LEU A 71 6.05 -9.11 -1.02
CA LEU A 71 6.55 -9.92 -2.13
C LEU A 71 5.92 -9.52 -3.47
N GLN A 72 4.62 -9.16 -3.48
CA GLN A 72 3.95 -8.66 -4.68
C GLN A 72 4.57 -7.36 -5.18
N SER A 73 4.90 -6.43 -4.29
CA SER A 73 5.54 -5.14 -4.65
C SER A 73 6.97 -5.27 -5.18
N SER A 74 7.61 -6.44 -5.03
CA SER A 74 8.99 -6.71 -5.47
C SER A 74 9.08 -7.42 -6.83
N SER A 75 7.95 -7.93 -7.33
CA SER A 75 7.84 -8.65 -8.61
C SER A 75 7.27 -7.78 -9.73
N GLU A 76 7.00 -6.50 -9.45
CA GLU A 76 6.65 -5.45 -10.41
C GLU A 76 7.82 -4.48 -10.62
#